data_AF-A0A139I8W7-F1
#
_entry.id   AF-A0A139I8W7-F1
#
_cell.length_a   1.000
_cell.length_b   1.000
_cell.length_c   1.000
_cell.angle_alpha   90.00
_cell.angle_beta   90.00
_cell.angle_gamma   90.00
#
_symmetry.space_group_name_H-M   'P 1'
#
loop_
_entity.id
_entity.type
_entity.pdbx_description
1 polymer ?
#
loop_
_entity_poly.entity_id
_entity_poly.type
_entity_poly.pdbx_seq_one_letter_code
_entity_poly.pdbx_strand_id
1 'polypeptide(L)'
;MARVEAIWTLYVLIIWAGVQWLLLVIFVPETYAPVLLRRKAITLRQETGDQRWKAPIEIMNRSVLRTVLWSCIRPFQLLFFEQMCLNLCLLSAILLVVFQNNHGFNECIFVGMLAGVSCDPLWRKNYIRLVENNSGVSEPEFRLAPTILGALIVPVSLFVPIVFSIFFGLGNILRQLSSLRRICSGGQLVRKVKFCGRGHSRFALAR
;
A
#
# COMPACT_ATOMS: atom_id res chain seq x y z
N MET A 1 1.83 8.74 -27.40
CA MET A 1 1.19 7.53 -26.82
C MET A 1 0.81 7.71 -25.35
N ALA A 2 1.66 8.28 -24.47
CA ALA A 2 1.35 8.44 -23.03
C ALA A 2 0.07 9.24 -22.68
N ARG A 3 -0.37 10.18 -23.52
CA ARG A 3 -1.60 10.97 -23.26
C ARG A 3 -2.91 10.19 -23.45
N VAL A 4 -2.93 9.19 -24.32
CA VAL A 4 -4.16 8.41 -24.62
C VAL A 4 -4.40 7.40 -23.50
N GLU A 5 -3.36 6.69 -23.06
CA GLU A 5 -3.39 5.76 -21.91
C GLU A 5 -3.95 6.41 -20.63
N ALA A 6 -3.59 7.67 -20.37
CA ALA A 6 -4.03 8.39 -19.18
C ALA A 6 -5.55 8.61 -19.13
N ILE A 7 -6.18 8.90 -20.27
CA ILE A 7 -7.62 9.17 -20.33
C ILE A 7 -8.41 7.88 -20.11
N TRP A 8 -7.98 6.77 -20.71
CA TRP A 8 -8.59 5.44 -20.49
C TRP A 8 -8.48 5.00 -19.04
N THR A 9 -7.32 5.19 -18.43
CA THR A 9 -7.10 4.88 -17.00
C THR A 9 -8.01 5.72 -16.10
N LEU A 10 -8.20 7.01 -16.42
CA LEU A 10 -9.12 7.88 -15.67
C LEU A 10 -10.57 7.43 -15.78
N TYR A 11 -11.05 7.02 -16.95
CA TYR A 11 -12.41 6.48 -17.10
C TYR A 11 -12.62 5.20 -16.28
N VAL A 12 -11.65 4.28 -16.31
CA VAL A 12 -11.71 3.05 -15.49
C VAL A 12 -11.77 3.39 -14.01
N LEU A 13 -10.98 4.36 -13.53
CA LEU A 13 -10.99 4.80 -12.14
C LEU A 13 -12.33 5.44 -11.74
N ILE A 14 -12.94 6.24 -12.62
CA ILE A 14 -14.25 6.87 -12.36
C ILE A 14 -15.35 5.81 -12.28
N ILE A 15 -15.37 4.84 -13.20
CA ILE A 15 -16.34 3.74 -13.18
C ILE A 15 -16.16 2.91 -11.90
N TRP A 16 -14.92 2.56 -11.54
CA TRP A 16 -14.62 1.83 -10.32
C TRP A 16 -15.06 2.59 -9.06
N ALA A 17 -14.75 3.88 -8.96
CA ALA A 17 -15.18 4.73 -7.86
C ALA A 17 -16.73 4.84 -7.78
N GLY A 18 -17.40 4.92 -8.93
CA GLY A 18 -18.87 4.91 -9.01
C GLY A 18 -19.47 3.59 -8.52
N VAL A 19 -18.88 2.45 -8.87
CA VAL A 19 -19.29 1.14 -8.36
C VAL A 19 -19.09 1.05 -6.85
N GLN A 20 -17.95 1.46 -6.33
CA GLN A 20 -17.68 1.49 -4.89
C GLN A 20 -18.67 2.40 -4.13
N TRP A 21 -18.98 3.57 -4.69
CA TRP A 21 -19.96 4.48 -4.13
C TRP A 21 -21.36 3.87 -4.10
N LEU A 22 -21.78 3.22 -5.19
CA LEU A 22 -23.07 2.54 -5.25
C LEU A 22 -23.16 1.38 -4.24
N LEU A 23 -22.10 0.57 -4.13
CA LEU A 23 -22.01 -0.50 -3.15
C LEU A 23 -22.12 0.06 -1.72
N LEU A 24 -21.43 1.15 -1.41
CA LEU A 24 -21.53 1.78 -0.10
C LEU A 24 -22.95 2.24 0.21
N VAL A 25 -23.64 2.86 -0.74
CA VAL A 25 -25.03 3.34 -0.54
C VAL A 25 -26.00 2.17 -0.30
N ILE A 26 -25.81 1.03 -0.97
CA ILE A 26 -26.70 -0.14 -0.84
C ILE A 26 -26.38 -0.95 0.43
N PHE A 27 -25.10 -1.19 0.73
CA PHE A 27 -24.68 -2.07 1.82
C PHE A 27 -24.58 -1.39 3.18
N VAL A 28 -24.34 -0.07 3.22
CA VAL A 28 -24.17 0.66 4.47
C VAL A 28 -25.48 1.36 4.84
N PRO A 29 -26.25 0.83 5.82
CA PRO A 29 -27.40 1.55 6.34
C PRO A 29 -26.91 2.87 6.96
N GLU A 30 -27.70 3.92 6.78
CA GLU A 30 -27.38 5.30 7.18
C GLU A 30 -26.70 5.41 8.56
N THR A 31 -25.36 5.53 8.58
CA THR A 31 -24.54 5.54 9.81
C THR A 31 -24.47 6.91 10.50
N TYR A 32 -25.24 7.89 10.02
CA TYR A 32 -25.13 9.25 10.51
C TYR A 32 -25.94 9.44 11.81
N ALA A 33 -25.25 9.24 12.95
CA ALA A 33 -25.80 9.34 14.30
C ALA A 33 -26.75 10.52 14.55
N PRO A 34 -26.47 11.77 14.14
CA PRO A 34 -27.39 12.87 14.40
C PRO A 34 -28.70 12.80 13.61
N VAL A 35 -28.75 12.13 12.45
CA VAL A 35 -30.00 11.92 11.71
C VAL A 35 -30.83 10.79 12.31
N LEU A 36 -30.19 9.72 12.79
CA LEU A 36 -30.88 8.69 13.59
C LEU A 36 -31.52 9.29 14.85
N LEU A 37 -30.78 10.13 15.58
CA LEU A 37 -31.30 10.83 16.76
C LEU A 37 -32.43 11.80 16.41
N ARG A 38 -32.36 12.46 15.24
CA ARG A 38 -33.44 13.32 14.75
C ARG A 38 -34.72 12.52 14.46
N ARG A 39 -34.62 11.39 13.77
CA ARG A 39 -35.78 10.52 13.49
C ARG A 39 -36.40 10.03 14.80
N LYS A 40 -35.59 9.58 15.74
CA LYS A 40 -36.05 9.12 17.06
C LYS A 40 -36.71 10.26 17.88
N ALA A 41 -36.15 11.47 17.84
CA ALA A 41 -36.74 12.63 18.50
C ALA A 41 -38.10 13.02 17.89
N ILE A 42 -38.28 12.89 16.57
CA ILE A 42 -39.56 13.15 15.90
C ILE A 42 -40.62 12.13 16.34
N THR A 43 -40.28 10.83 16.39
CA THR A 43 -41.20 9.78 16.87
C THR A 43 -41.60 10.03 18.33
N LEU A 44 -40.65 10.36 19.21
CA LEU A 44 -40.93 10.65 20.62
C LEU A 44 -41.85 11.87 20.82
N ARG A 45 -41.73 12.91 19.96
CA ARG A 45 -42.66 14.05 19.98
C ARG A 45 -44.08 13.66 19.62
N GLN A 46 -44.24 12.75 18.65
CA GLN A 46 -45.56 12.27 18.22
C GLN A 46 -46.24 11.44 19.30
N GLU A 47 -45.48 10.64 20.05
CA GLU A 47 -46.01 9.76 21.10
C GLU A 47 -46.30 10.50 22.41
N THR A 48 -45.42 11.40 22.85
CA THR A 48 -45.54 12.07 24.18
C THR A 48 -46.28 13.42 24.11
N GLY A 49 -46.35 14.04 22.93
CA GLY A 49 -46.91 15.40 22.77
C GLY A 49 -46.02 16.53 23.33
N ASP A 50 -44.93 16.20 24.02
CA ASP A 50 -44.00 17.17 24.61
C ASP A 50 -42.92 17.64 23.61
N GLN A 51 -42.88 18.96 23.37
CA GLN A 51 -41.89 19.62 22.48
C GLN A 51 -40.48 19.77 23.07
N ARG A 52 -40.25 19.23 24.26
CA ARG A 52 -38.97 19.35 24.98
C ARG A 52 -37.85 18.50 24.36
N TRP A 53 -38.21 17.41 23.69
CA TRP A 53 -37.27 16.52 23.02
C TRP A 53 -36.74 17.19 21.75
N LYS A 54 -35.50 17.68 21.76
CA LYS A 54 -34.82 18.25 20.59
C LYS A 54 -33.53 17.52 20.29
N ALA A 55 -33.30 17.21 19.01
CA ALA A 55 -32.05 16.60 18.58
C ALA A 55 -30.94 17.67 18.54
N PRO A 56 -29.68 17.31 18.85
CA PRO A 56 -28.56 18.25 18.79
C PRO A 56 -28.41 18.95 17.44
N ILE A 57 -28.80 18.27 16.34
CA ILE A 57 -28.76 18.81 14.98
C ILE A 57 -29.80 19.91 14.71
N GLU A 58 -30.89 19.96 15.48
CA GLU A 58 -31.90 21.01 15.38
C GLU A 58 -31.53 22.24 16.21
N ILE A 59 -30.74 22.04 17.26
CA ILE A 59 -30.19 23.10 18.11
C ILE A 59 -29.01 23.77 17.41
N MET A 60 -28.20 22.97 16.71
CA MET A 60 -26.98 23.43 16.06
C MET A 60 -27.24 23.70 14.58
N ASN A 61 -27.70 24.91 14.27
CA ASN A 61 -28.00 25.40 12.91
C ASN A 61 -26.70 25.59 12.09
N ARG A 62 -25.99 24.50 11.79
CA ARG A 62 -24.78 24.51 10.97
C ARG A 62 -25.19 24.46 9.51
N SER A 63 -24.86 25.51 8.75
CA SER A 63 -25.08 25.50 7.31
C SER A 63 -24.25 24.39 6.65
N VAL A 64 -24.91 23.60 5.79
CA VAL A 64 -24.29 22.48 5.05
C VAL A 64 -23.08 22.97 4.25
N LEU A 65 -23.21 24.14 3.61
CA LEU A 65 -22.14 24.79 2.85
C LEU A 65 -20.89 25.06 3.68
N ARG A 66 -21.04 25.55 4.92
CA ARG A 66 -19.90 25.82 5.81
C ARG A 66 -19.21 24.52 6.22
N THR A 67 -19.96 23.44 6.39
CA THR A 67 -19.42 22.11 6.72
C THR A 67 -18.62 21.52 5.56
N VAL A 68 -19.13 21.68 4.33
CA VAL A 68 -18.43 21.25 3.10
C VAL A 68 -17.13 22.04 2.92
N LEU A 69 -17.19 23.37 3.02
CA LEU A 69 -16.00 24.23 2.93
C LEU A 69 -14.94 23.87 3.98
N TRP A 70 -15.37 23.59 5.21
CA TRP A 70 -14.47 23.18 6.27
C TRP A 70 -13.79 21.83 5.99
N SER A 71 -14.53 20.90 5.39
CA SER A 71 -14.02 19.58 4.99
C SER A 71 -13.00 19.68 3.85
N CYS A 72 -13.16 20.63 2.93
CA CYS A 72 -12.21 20.87 1.85
C CYS A 72 -10.93 21.58 2.31
N ILE A 73 -11.00 22.44 3.34
CA ILE A 73 -9.82 23.16 3.87
C ILE A 73 -8.97 22.27 4.78
N ARG A 74 -9.60 21.38 5.55
CA ARG A 74 -8.95 20.39 6.45
C ARG A 74 -7.75 19.65 5.83
N PRO A 75 -7.82 19.06 4.62
CA PRO A 75 -6.71 18.31 4.04
C PRO A 75 -5.51 19.21 3.69
N PHE A 76 -5.75 20.43 3.19
CA PHE A 76 -4.66 21.38 2.92
C PHE A 76 -3.99 21.81 4.23
N GLN A 77 -4.78 22.05 5.28
CA GLN A 77 -4.24 22.37 6.59
C GLN A 77 -3.39 21.22 7.16
N LEU A 78 -3.86 19.97 7.07
CA LEU A 78 -3.05 18.82 7.48
C LEU A 78 -1.75 18.72 6.69
N LEU A 79 -1.78 18.91 5.37
CA LEU A 79 -0.59 18.74 4.53
C LEU A 79 0.53 19.73 4.88
N PHE A 80 0.17 20.99 5.17
CA PHE A 80 1.16 22.04 5.47
C PHE A 80 1.56 22.11 6.94
N PHE A 81 0.66 21.79 7.87
CA PHE A 81 0.94 21.91 9.31
C PHE A 81 1.43 20.60 9.94
N GLU A 82 1.11 19.43 9.38
CA GLU A 82 1.57 18.14 9.90
C GLU A 82 2.75 17.59 9.10
N GLN A 83 3.96 17.75 9.63
CA GLN A 83 5.21 17.31 9.00
C GLN A 83 5.26 15.80 8.69
N MET A 84 4.54 14.97 9.46
CA MET A 84 4.45 13.53 9.20
C MET A 84 3.78 13.21 7.85
N CYS A 85 2.71 13.94 7.50
CA CYS A 85 1.98 13.71 6.26
C CYS A 85 2.84 14.07 5.03
N LEU A 86 3.56 15.19 5.10
CA LEU A 86 4.45 15.64 4.03
C LEU A 86 5.54 14.59 3.76
N ASN A 87 6.19 14.08 4.81
CA ASN A 87 7.22 13.04 4.67
C ASN A 87 6.68 11.74 4.05
N LEU A 88 5.47 11.29 4.44
CA LEU A 88 4.84 10.10 3.86
C LEU A 88 4.53 10.28 2.37
N CYS A 89 3.99 11.44 1.99
CA CYS A 89 3.72 11.75 0.59
C CYS A 89 5.01 11.80 -0.24
N LEU A 90 6.06 12.43 0.29
CA LEU A 90 7.36 12.54 -0.37
C LEU A 90 8.01 11.16 -0.56
N LEU A 91 8.01 10.33 0.48
CA LEU A 91 8.54 8.96 0.42
C LEU A 91 7.77 8.11 -0.59
N SER A 92 6.44 8.21 -0.62
CA SER A 92 5.60 7.50 -1.59
C SER A 92 5.90 7.92 -3.03
N ALA A 93 6.15 9.21 -3.27
CA ALA A 93 6.50 9.73 -4.60
C ALA A 93 7.87 9.21 -5.06
N ILE A 94 8.89 9.25 -4.20
CA ILE A 94 10.23 8.72 -4.50
C ILE A 94 10.17 7.23 -4.78
N LEU A 95 9.41 6.50 -3.97
CA LEU A 95 9.24 5.07 -4.08
C LEU A 95 8.63 4.69 -5.43
N LEU A 96 7.56 5.36 -5.88
CA LEU A 96 6.95 5.13 -7.19
C LEU A 96 7.95 5.29 -8.36
N VAL A 97 8.81 6.30 -8.31
CA VAL A 97 9.83 6.53 -9.35
C VAL A 97 10.88 5.41 -9.37
N VAL A 98 11.27 4.90 -8.19
CA VAL A 98 12.22 3.78 -8.09
C VAL A 98 11.59 2.47 -8.59
N PHE A 99 10.32 2.23 -8.27
CA PHE A 99 9.60 1.02 -8.71
C PHE A 99 9.30 1.01 -10.21
N GLN A 100 9.11 2.17 -10.83
CA GLN A 100 8.92 2.28 -12.29
C GLN A 100 10.13 1.75 -13.07
N ASN A 101 11.33 1.79 -12.48
CA ASN A 101 12.55 1.27 -13.08
C ASN A 101 12.78 -0.23 -12.80
N ASN A 102 12.02 -0.85 -11.90
CA ASN A 102 12.24 -2.22 -11.44
C ASN A 102 10.98 -3.08 -11.66
N HIS A 103 10.74 -3.47 -12.92
CA HIS A 103 9.50 -4.08 -13.45
C HIS A 103 9.06 -5.44 -12.84
N GLY A 104 9.77 -6.00 -11.86
CA GLY A 104 9.53 -7.36 -11.35
C GLY A 104 8.68 -7.50 -10.07
N PHE A 105 8.26 -6.41 -9.41
CA PHE A 105 7.67 -6.45 -8.06
C PHE A 105 6.14 -6.30 -7.97
N ASN A 106 5.44 -6.18 -9.10
CA ASN A 106 4.01 -5.87 -9.12
C ASN A 106 3.14 -6.95 -8.45
N GLU A 107 3.52 -8.23 -8.57
CA GLU A 107 2.74 -9.35 -8.04
C GLU A 107 2.75 -9.40 -6.51
N CYS A 108 3.91 -9.15 -5.89
CA CYS A 108 4.04 -9.17 -4.43
C CYS A 108 3.23 -8.06 -3.74
N ILE A 109 3.11 -6.90 -4.39
CA ILE A 109 2.34 -5.76 -3.86
C ILE A 109 0.84 -6.10 -3.85
N PHE A 110 0.34 -6.75 -4.90
CA PHE A 110 -1.06 -7.17 -4.98
C PHE A 110 -1.40 -8.23 -3.92
N VAL A 111 -0.51 -9.20 -3.71
CA VAL A 111 -0.65 -10.22 -2.67
C VAL A 111 -0.64 -9.58 -1.26
N GLY A 112 0.26 -8.62 -1.02
CA GLY A 112 0.30 -7.88 0.25
C GLY A 112 -0.98 -7.07 0.52
N MET A 113 -1.54 -6.43 -0.50
CA MET A 113 -2.78 -5.66 -0.38
C MET A 113 -3.98 -6.57 -0.08
N LEU A 114 -4.10 -7.70 -0.78
CA LEU A 114 -5.17 -8.68 -0.53
C LEU A 114 -5.06 -9.30 0.87
N ALA A 115 -3.85 -9.62 1.32
CA ALA A 115 -3.60 -10.12 2.66
C ALA A 115 -3.96 -9.07 3.74
N GLY A 116 -3.63 -7.80 3.51
CA GLY A 116 -3.98 -6.70 4.40
C GLY A 116 -5.49 -6.51 4.55
N VAL A 117 -6.23 -6.46 3.43
CA VAL A 117 -7.69 -6.33 3.42
C VAL A 117 -8.37 -7.51 4.12
N SER A 118 -7.83 -8.71 3.95
CA SER A 118 -8.37 -9.93 4.59
C SER A 118 -8.18 -9.95 6.11
N CYS A 119 -7.18 -9.24 6.64
CA CYS A 119 -6.94 -9.13 8.08
C CYS A 119 -7.85 -8.10 8.78
N ASP A 120 -8.37 -7.09 8.06
CA ASP A 120 -9.25 -6.04 8.62
C ASP A 120 -10.49 -6.56 9.39
N PRO A 121 -11.27 -7.54 8.88
CA PRO A 121 -12.44 -8.05 9.60
C PRO A 121 -12.09 -8.75 10.92
N LEU A 122 -10.88 -9.28 11.07
CA LEU A 122 -10.42 -9.89 12.32
C LEU A 122 -10.22 -8.81 13.39
N TRP A 123 -9.58 -7.70 13.03
CA TRP A 123 -9.40 -6.57 13.94
C TRP A 123 -10.69 -5.86 14.29
N ARG A 124 -11.61 -5.76 13.33
CA ARG A 124 -12.94 -5.21 13.60
C ARG A 124 -13.70 -6.04 14.64
N LYS A 125 -13.65 -7.37 14.56
CA LYS A 125 -14.28 -8.26 15.56
C LYS A 125 -13.66 -8.09 16.95
N ASN A 126 -12.34 -7.97 17.03
CA ASN A 126 -11.67 -7.74 18.30
C ASN A 126 -12.07 -6.38 18.92
N TYR A 127 -12.11 -5.32 18.11
CA TYR A 127 -12.55 -3.99 18.55
C TYR A 127 -13.96 -4.00 19.15
N ILE A 128 -14.92 -4.65 18.47
CA ILE A 128 -16.31 -4.72 18.96
C ILE A 128 -16.38 -5.45 20.30
N ARG A 129 -15.63 -6.55 20.47
CA ARG A 129 -15.57 -7.30 21.74
C ARG A 129 -15.05 -6.43 22.89
N LEU A 130 -14.01 -5.63 22.65
CA LEU A 130 -13.44 -4.75 23.68
C LEU A 130 -14.42 -3.63 24.06
N VAL A 131 -15.14 -3.07 23.08
CA VAL A 131 -16.16 -2.04 23.34
C VAL A 131 -17.35 -2.62 24.12
N GLU A 132 -17.78 -3.84 23.81
CA GLU A 132 -18.87 -4.52 24.52
C GLU A 132 -18.48 -4.81 25.98
N ASN A 133 -17.24 -5.23 26.22
CA ASN A 133 -16.70 -5.41 27.58
C ASN A 133 -16.60 -4.09 28.36
N ASN A 134 -16.45 -2.95 27.68
CA ASN A 134 -16.36 -1.62 28.31
C ASN A 134 -17.71 -0.88 28.36
N SER A 135 -18.80 -1.61 28.61
CA SER A 135 -20.15 -1.02 28.73
C SER A 135 -20.62 -0.23 27.49
N GLY A 136 -20.06 -0.52 26.32
CA GLY A 136 -20.37 0.20 25.08
C GLY A 136 -19.67 1.55 24.91
N VAL A 137 -18.77 1.94 25.82
CA VAL A 137 -18.01 3.18 25.71
C VAL A 137 -16.77 2.93 24.85
N SER A 138 -16.74 3.60 23.69
CA SER A 138 -15.58 3.53 22.78
C SER A 138 -14.46 4.42 23.29
N GLU A 139 -13.42 3.79 23.82
CA GLU A 139 -12.19 4.46 24.19
C GLU A 139 -11.15 4.36 23.04
N PRO A 140 -10.25 5.36 22.88
CA PRO A 140 -9.33 5.45 21.74
C PRO A 140 -8.21 4.39 21.75
N GLU A 141 -7.82 3.87 22.91
CA GLU A 141 -6.80 2.83 23.10
C GLU A 141 -7.20 1.45 22.55
N PHE A 142 -8.50 1.14 22.42
CA PHE A 142 -8.95 -0.08 21.73
C PHE A 142 -8.54 -0.15 20.25
N ARG A 143 -8.17 0.99 19.64
CA ARG A 143 -7.67 1.06 18.26
C ARG A 143 -6.15 0.91 18.17
N LEU A 144 -5.44 0.85 19.29
CA LEU A 144 -3.98 0.78 19.35
C LEU A 144 -3.43 -0.65 19.11
N ALA A 145 -4.24 -1.68 19.37
CA ALA A 145 -3.83 -3.07 19.15
C ALA A 145 -3.29 -3.36 17.73
N PRO A 146 -3.95 -2.95 16.63
CA PRO A 146 -3.42 -3.18 15.28
C PRO A 146 -2.14 -2.36 14.98
N THR A 147 -1.95 -1.19 15.59
CA THR A 147 -0.76 -0.36 15.33
C THR A 147 0.49 -0.93 15.98
N ILE A 148 0.39 -1.57 17.14
CA ILE A 148 1.51 -2.27 17.78
C ILE A 148 2.02 -3.41 16.88
N LEU A 149 1.11 -4.19 16.30
CA LEU A 149 1.47 -5.29 15.42
C LEU A 149 2.06 -4.77 14.09
N GLY A 150 1.50 -3.69 13.54
CA GLY A 150 2.05 -3.00 12.37
C GLY A 150 3.47 -2.47 12.62
N ALA A 151 3.73 -1.89 13.79
CA ALA A 151 5.04 -1.36 14.15
C ALA A 151 6.15 -2.43 14.20
N LEU A 152 5.81 -3.69 14.48
CA LEU A 152 6.76 -4.81 14.44
C LEU A 152 6.91 -5.41 13.03
N ILE A 153 5.81 -5.49 12.27
CA ILE A 153 5.84 -6.04 10.91
C ILE A 153 6.61 -5.15 9.94
N VAL A 154 6.48 -3.82 10.06
CA VAL A 154 7.16 -2.86 9.16
C VAL A 154 8.69 -3.05 9.14
N PRO A 155 9.42 -3.04 10.27
CA PRO A 155 10.87 -3.26 10.25
C PRO A 155 11.22 -4.68 9.78
N VAL A 156 10.47 -5.71 10.18
CA VAL A 156 10.71 -7.08 9.69
C VAL A 156 10.59 -7.14 8.17
N SER A 157 9.55 -6.50 7.61
CA SER A 157 9.32 -6.45 6.16
C SER A 157 10.41 -5.72 5.39
N LEU A 158 11.10 -4.75 6.02
CA LEU A 158 12.22 -4.04 5.42
C LEU A 158 13.51 -4.88 5.46
N PHE A 159 13.76 -5.60 6.56
CA PHE A 159 14.98 -6.39 6.73
C PHE A 159 15.02 -7.67 5.87
N VAL A 160 13.89 -8.36 5.72
CA VAL A 160 13.79 -9.61 4.94
C VAL A 160 14.26 -9.47 3.48
N PRO A 161 13.83 -8.49 2.67
CA PRO A 161 14.27 -8.33 1.29
C PRO A 161 15.75 -7.93 1.18
N ILE A 162 16.29 -7.22 2.17
CA ILE A 162 17.72 -6.87 2.22
C ILE A 162 18.56 -8.14 2.42
N VAL A 163 18.18 -9.00 3.36
CA VAL A 163 18.86 -10.29 3.61
C VAL A 163 18.72 -11.22 2.39
N PHE A 164 17.54 -11.29 1.79
CA PHE A 164 17.28 -12.09 0.59
C PHE A 164 18.11 -11.60 -0.61
N SER A 165 18.24 -10.29 -0.79
CA SER A 165 19.04 -9.68 -1.86
C SER A 165 20.54 -9.93 -1.67
N ILE A 166 21.04 -9.89 -0.42
CA ILE A 166 22.44 -10.22 -0.12
C ILE A 166 22.71 -11.70 -0.44
N PHE A 167 21.82 -12.60 -0.05
CA PHE A 167 21.96 -14.03 -0.30
C PHE A 167 21.94 -14.36 -1.80
N PHE A 168 20.97 -13.82 -2.54
CA PHE A 168 20.84 -14.04 -3.98
C PHE A 168 21.94 -13.33 -4.78
N GLY A 169 22.34 -12.13 -4.34
CA GLY A 169 23.46 -11.38 -4.90
C GLY A 169 24.79 -12.11 -4.76
N LEU A 170 25.08 -12.68 -3.58
CA LEU A 170 26.28 -13.51 -3.38
C LEU A 170 26.28 -14.74 -4.30
N GLY A 171 25.12 -15.40 -4.44
CA GLY A 171 24.94 -16.55 -5.32
C GLY A 171 25.24 -16.22 -6.79
N ASN A 172 24.76 -15.08 -7.29
CA ASN A 172 25.02 -14.65 -8.67
C ASN A 172 26.48 -14.24 -8.89
N ILE A 173 27.12 -13.61 -7.89
CA ILE A 173 28.55 -13.23 -7.92
C ILE A 173 29.44 -14.49 -7.93
N LEU A 174 29.14 -15.49 -7.10
CA LEU A 174 29.86 -16.77 -7.09
C LEU A 174 29.66 -17.55 -8.41
N ARG A 175 28.47 -17.44 -9.03
CA ARG A 175 28.20 -18.02 -10.35
C ARG A 175 29.01 -17.33 -11.45
N GLN A 176 29.19 -16.01 -11.37
CA GLN A 176 30.06 -15.28 -12.29
C GLN A 176 31.54 -15.59 -12.08
N LEU A 177 32.00 -15.70 -10.83
CA LEU A 177 33.37 -16.09 -10.51
C LEU A 177 33.69 -17.52 -10.95
N SER A 178 32.76 -18.46 -10.81
CA SER A 178 32.93 -19.84 -11.31
C SER A 178 32.86 -19.95 -12.84
N SER A 179 32.11 -19.06 -13.52
CA SER A 179 32.12 -18.92 -14.98
C SER A 179 33.47 -18.35 -15.47
N LEU A 180 33.97 -17.29 -14.83
CA LEU A 180 35.29 -16.71 -15.11
C LEU A 180 36.44 -17.71 -14.85
N ARG A 181 36.33 -18.52 -13.78
CA ARG A 181 37.29 -19.61 -13.52
C ARG A 181 37.28 -20.67 -14.62
N ARG A 182 36.11 -21.00 -15.20
CA ARG A 182 35.99 -21.89 -16.36
C ARG A 182 36.61 -21.29 -17.63
N ILE A 183 36.46 -19.99 -17.86
CA ILE A 183 37.05 -19.29 -19.01
C ILE A 183 38.59 -19.25 -18.89
N CYS A 184 39.15 -18.97 -17.71
CA CYS A 184 40.60 -19.03 -17.50
C CYS A 184 41.18 -20.45 -17.65
N SER A 185 40.45 -21.48 -17.24
CA SER A 185 40.89 -22.88 -17.40
C SER A 185 40.76 -23.37 -18.86
N GLY A 186 39.72 -22.96 -19.59
CA GLY A 186 39.57 -23.23 -21.03
C GLY A 186 40.54 -22.47 -21.93
N GLY A 187 40.92 -21.25 -21.53
CA GLY A 187 41.90 -20.41 -22.24
C GLY A 187 43.33 -20.97 -22.21
N GLN A 188 43.69 -21.78 -21.21
CA GLN A 188 44.97 -22.49 -21.21
C GLN A 188 44.99 -23.71 -22.14
N LEU A 189 43.87 -24.43 -22.31
CA LEU A 189 43.81 -25.59 -23.20
C LEU A 189 43.97 -25.20 -24.67
N VAL A 190 43.31 -24.13 -25.11
CA VAL A 190 43.44 -23.64 -26.51
C VAL A 190 44.84 -23.11 -26.79
N ARG A 191 45.52 -22.50 -25.81
CA ARG A 191 46.90 -22.03 -25.97
C ARG A 191 47.92 -23.17 -25.96
N LYS A 192 47.70 -24.24 -25.18
CA LYS A 192 48.54 -25.46 -25.18
C LYS A 192 48.42 -26.26 -26.48
N VAL A 193 47.21 -26.40 -27.03
CA VAL A 193 47.00 -27.08 -28.32
C VAL A 193 47.59 -26.26 -29.48
N LYS A 194 47.53 -24.93 -29.43
CA LYS A 194 48.08 -24.07 -30.49
C LYS A 194 49.62 -24.00 -30.49
N PHE A 195 50.28 -24.28 -29.36
CA PHE A 195 51.74 -24.39 -29.28
C PHE A 195 52.28 -25.77 -29.66
N CYS A 196 51.51 -26.85 -29.48
CA CYS A 196 51.93 -28.21 -29.86
C CYS A 196 51.77 -28.51 -31.37
N GLY A 197 51.04 -27.66 -32.12
CA GLY A 197 50.77 -27.85 -33.55
C GLY A 197 51.63 -27.04 -34.52
N ARG A 198 52.70 -26.36 -34.06
CA ARG A 198 53.46 -25.41 -34.90
C ARG A 198 54.97 -25.70 -34.97
N GLY A 199 55.36 -26.96 -34.83
CA GLY A 199 56.76 -27.41 -34.83
C GLY A 199 57.23 -28.24 -36.03
N HIS A 200 56.39 -28.51 -37.04
CA HIS A 200 56.74 -29.56 -38.01
C HIS A 200 56.24 -29.32 -39.44
N SER A 201 56.64 -28.21 -40.09
CA SER A 201 56.52 -28.08 -41.56
C SER A 201 57.10 -26.76 -42.09
N ARG A 202 58.41 -26.50 -41.93
CA ARG A 202 59.18 -25.56 -42.78
C ARG A 202 60.65 -25.99 -42.85
N PHE A 203 60.91 -27.09 -43.54
CA PHE A 203 62.25 -27.47 -44.00
C PHE A 203 62.14 -28.33 -45.27
N ALA A 204 61.62 -27.75 -46.35
CA ALA A 204 61.72 -28.31 -47.70
C ALA A 204 61.26 -27.27 -48.71
N LEU A 205 62.19 -26.42 -49.18
CA LEU A 205 62.33 -26.06 -50.60
C LEU A 205 63.53 -25.12 -50.72
N ALA A 206 64.70 -25.74 -50.90
CA ALA A 206 65.89 -25.11 -51.42
C ALA A 206 66.21 -25.82 -52.74
N ARG A 207 65.82 -25.21 -53.85
CA ARG A 207 66.47 -25.29 -55.18
C ARG A 207 65.78 -24.33 -56.13
#